data_AF-A0A9R1VFN5-F1
#
_entry.id   AF-A0A9R1VFN5-F1
#
_cell.length_a   1.000
_cell.length_b   1.000
_cell.length_c   1.000
_cell.angle_alpha   90.00
_cell.angle_beta   90.00
_cell.angle_gamma   90.00
#
_symmetry.space_group_name_H-M   'P 1'
#
loop_
_entity.id
_entity.type
_entity.pdbx_description
1 polymer ?
#
loop_
_entity_poly.entity_id
_entity_poly.type
_entity_poly.pdbx_seq_one_letter_code
_entity_poly.pdbx_strand_id
1 'polypeptide(L)'
;MVTIICFCGNNFVLRTSWTPLNSGRRFYACPLPDSKCRFLGWFDPPMCDRAKAIIPGLLKSMNNLKLSVKELEDEIQNLRFYLKKTVKELEDEVCKLKFYLWCRWIFFSCFLDVELVIRVKFYLWC
;
A
#
# COMPACT_ATOMS: atom_id res chain seq x y z
N MET A 1 44.89 6.09 14.09
CA MET A 1 44.51 4.67 13.91
C MET A 1 43.66 4.28 15.10
N VAL A 2 42.55 3.56 14.89
CA VAL A 2 41.75 3.04 16.01
C VAL A 2 42.45 1.79 16.54
N THR A 3 42.87 1.81 17.80
CA THR A 3 43.43 0.64 18.49
C THR A 3 42.29 -0.16 19.11
N ILE A 4 42.02 -1.34 18.56
CA ILE A 4 41.01 -2.25 19.09
C ILE A 4 41.71 -3.25 20.02
N ILE A 5 41.28 -3.33 21.27
CA ILE A 5 41.92 -4.17 22.29
C ILE A 5 40.91 -5.22 22.75
N CYS A 6 41.33 -6.48 22.85
CA CYS A 6 40.47 -7.55 23.35
C CYS A 6 40.32 -7.48 24.87
N PHE A 7 39.42 -8.27 25.45
CA PHE A 7 39.20 -8.29 26.90
C PHE A 7 40.39 -8.80 27.72
N CYS A 8 41.40 -9.40 27.08
CA CYS A 8 42.65 -9.81 27.71
C CYS A 8 43.73 -8.71 27.68
N GLY A 9 43.42 -7.51 27.17
CA GLY A 9 44.39 -6.41 27.04
C GLY A 9 45.31 -6.51 25.82
N ASN A 10 45.10 -7.48 24.93
CA ASN A 10 45.93 -7.69 23.74
C ASN A 10 45.34 -7.00 22.50
N ASN A 11 46.22 -6.62 21.55
CA ASN A 11 45.79 -6.17 20.23
C ASN A 11 45.01 -7.25 19.50
N PHE A 12 43.96 -6.84 18.80
CA PHE A 12 43.14 -7.75 18.00
C PHE A 12 43.91 -8.37 16.83
N VAL A 13 43.39 -9.50 16.32
CA VAL A 13 43.75 -10.06 15.02
C VAL A 13 42.56 -10.05 14.08
N LEU A 14 42.82 -9.88 12.78
CA LEU A 14 41.78 -9.87 11.75
C LEU A 14 41.67 -11.27 11.14
N ARG A 15 40.52 -11.92 11.31
CA ARG A 15 40.22 -13.27 10.81
C ARG A 15 39.15 -13.18 9.70
N THR A 16 39.06 -14.22 8.89
CA THR A 16 38.00 -14.40 7.88
C THR A 16 37.09 -15.52 8.33
N SER A 17 35.78 -15.27 8.32
CA SER A 17 34.78 -16.29 8.57
C SER A 17 34.66 -17.19 7.34
N TRP A 18 34.66 -18.50 7.61
CA TRP A 18 34.45 -19.54 6.60
C TRP A 18 33.13 -20.29 6.84
N THR A 19 32.25 -19.74 7.69
CA THR A 19 30.92 -20.31 7.90
C THR A 19 30.04 -20.06 6.67
N PRO A 20 29.11 -20.97 6.30
CA PRO A 20 28.23 -20.77 5.15
C PRO A 20 27.44 -19.46 5.20
N LEU A 21 27.03 -19.02 6.39
CA LEU A 21 26.27 -17.80 6.60
C LEU A 21 27.10 -16.51 6.41
N ASN A 22 28.40 -16.55 6.68
CA ASN A 22 29.27 -15.37 6.70
C ASN A 22 30.59 -15.63 5.96
N SER A 23 30.56 -16.38 4.86
CA SER A 23 31.76 -16.75 4.11
C SER A 23 32.47 -15.51 3.58
N GLY A 24 33.80 -15.45 3.75
CA GLY A 24 34.64 -14.35 3.30
C GLY A 24 34.53 -13.06 4.14
N ARG A 25 33.59 -12.98 5.09
CA ARG A 25 33.45 -11.79 5.94
C ARG A 25 34.55 -11.73 6.99
N ARG A 26 35.17 -10.56 7.17
CA ARG A 26 36.29 -10.38 8.11
C ARG A 26 35.80 -9.89 9.47
N PHE A 27 36.45 -10.33 10.53
CA PHE A 27 36.12 -9.94 11.91
C PHE A 27 37.37 -9.86 12.79
N TYR A 28 37.32 -8.97 13.77
CA TYR A 28 38.29 -8.84 14.85
C TYR A 28 38.10 -9.97 15.86
N ALA A 29 39.20 -10.56 16.32
CA ALA A 29 39.21 -11.63 17.32
C ALA A 29 40.38 -11.49 18.31
N CYS A 30 40.29 -12.17 19.45
CA CYS A 30 41.42 -12.33 20.37
C CYS A 30 42.56 -13.11 19.68
N PRO A 31 43.84 -12.70 19.84
CA PRO A 31 44.96 -13.45 19.25
C PRO A 31 45.22 -14.80 19.92
N LEU A 32 44.80 -14.99 21.18
CA LEU A 32 45.11 -16.16 21.98
C LEU A 32 44.24 -17.37 21.56
N PRO A 33 44.84 -18.45 21.01
CA PRO A 33 44.10 -19.59 20.42
C PRO A 33 43.18 -20.35 21.39
N ASP A 34 43.53 -20.38 22.68
CA ASP A 34 42.81 -21.13 23.72
C ASP A 34 42.23 -20.23 24.83
N SER A 35 42.13 -18.93 24.56
CA SER A 35 41.55 -18.02 25.56
C SER A 35 40.03 -18.18 25.64
N LYS A 36 39.49 -18.09 26.85
CA LYS A 36 38.04 -17.91 27.08
C LYS A 36 37.55 -16.50 26.67
N CYS A 37 38.40 -15.71 26.00
CA CYS A 37 38.09 -14.36 25.57
C CYS A 37 37.08 -14.41 24.41
N ARG A 38 35.86 -13.96 24.67
CA ARG A 38 34.78 -13.89 23.67
C ARG A 38 34.77 -12.58 22.88
N PHE A 39 35.94 -11.93 22.76
CA PHE A 39 36.05 -10.69 21.98
C PHE A 39 35.90 -11.00 20.48
N LEU A 40 34.81 -10.50 19.89
CA LEU A 40 34.49 -10.58 18.47
C LEU A 40 33.89 -9.24 18.01
N GLY A 41 34.26 -8.79 16.82
CA GLY A 41 33.64 -7.61 16.20
C GLY A 41 33.79 -7.63 14.69
N TRP A 42 32.82 -7.14 13.93
CA TRP A 42 32.91 -7.15 12.48
C TRP A 42 33.92 -6.12 11.96
N PHE A 43 34.70 -6.51 10.95
CA PHE A 43 35.53 -5.58 10.20
C PHE A 43 34.74 -5.11 8.99
N ASP A 44 34.27 -3.87 9.06
CA ASP A 44 33.66 -3.20 7.94
C ASP A 44 34.67 -2.19 7.37
N PRO A 45 35.22 -2.45 6.16
CA PRO A 45 36.13 -1.50 5.53
C PRO A 45 35.41 -0.17 5.27
N PRO A 46 36.13 0.97 5.28
CA PRO A 46 35.52 2.24 4.94
C PRO A 46 34.90 2.15 3.54
N MET A 47 33.66 2.63 3.42
CA MET A 47 33.00 2.74 2.11
C MET A 47 33.87 3.57 1.15
N CYS A 48 33.86 3.24 -0.13
CA CYS A 48 34.56 4.06 -1.12
C CYS A 48 33.91 5.44 -1.23
N ASP A 49 34.70 6.47 -1.55
CA ASP A 49 34.20 7.86 -1.53
C ASP A 49 33.09 8.10 -2.56
N ARG A 50 33.12 7.36 -3.69
CA ARG A 50 32.01 7.33 -4.64
C ARG A 50 30.71 6.84 -4.01
N ALA A 51 30.76 5.77 -3.22
CA ALA A 51 29.56 5.23 -2.56
C ALA A 51 29.02 6.21 -1.52
N LYS A 52 29.91 6.84 -0.74
CA LYS A 52 29.52 7.88 0.24
C LYS A 52 28.83 9.07 -0.43
N ALA A 53 29.20 9.42 -1.66
CA ALA A 53 28.58 10.50 -2.41
C ALA A 53 27.22 10.09 -3.02
N ILE A 54 27.12 8.89 -3.59
CA ILE A 54 25.94 8.44 -4.36
C ILE A 54 24.80 7.96 -3.45
N ILE A 55 25.10 7.16 -2.43
CA ILE A 55 24.08 6.48 -1.59
C ILE A 55 23.11 7.49 -0.96
N PRO A 56 23.55 8.61 -0.34
CA PRO A 56 22.62 9.57 0.26
C PRO A 56 21.67 10.20 -0.78
N GLY A 57 22.15 10.48 -1.98
CA GLY A 57 21.34 11.03 -3.07
C GLY A 57 20.25 10.05 -3.53
N LEU A 58 20.61 8.77 -3.66
CA LEU A 58 19.65 7.71 -3.99
C LEU A 58 18.61 7.53 -2.89
N LEU A 59 19.02 7.52 -1.62
CA LEU A 59 18.10 7.40 -0.49
C LEU A 59 17.11 8.57 -0.43
N LYS A 60 17.58 9.81 -0.64
CA LYS A 60 16.72 10.99 -0.71
C LYS A 60 15.71 10.87 -1.84
N SER A 61 16.17 10.47 -3.03
CA SER A 61 15.30 10.31 -4.21
C SER A 61 14.24 9.23 -4.00
N MET A 62 14.62 8.09 -3.42
CA MET A 62 13.69 7.02 -3.07
C MET A 62 12.65 7.49 -2.05
N ASN A 63 13.06 8.23 -1.02
CA ASN A 63 12.14 8.74 -0.01
C ASN A 63 11.15 9.74 -0.61
N ASN A 64 11.62 10.66 -1.46
CA ASN A 64 10.75 11.59 -2.17
C ASN A 64 9.74 10.85 -3.05
N LEU A 65 10.19 9.84 -3.80
CA LEU A 65 9.30 9.04 -4.64
C LEU A 65 8.24 8.32 -3.83
N LYS A 66 8.61 7.75 -2.67
CA LYS A 66 7.66 7.11 -1.74
C LYS A 66 6.60 8.09 -1.22
N LEU A 67 6.99 9.33 -0.95
CA LEU A 67 6.04 10.38 -0.53
C LEU A 67 5.05 10.70 -1.67
N SER A 68 5.53 10.91 -2.88
CA SER A 68 4.67 11.19 -4.03
C SER A 68 3.73 10.03 -4.36
N VAL A 69 4.19 8.78 -4.24
CA VAL A 69 3.31 7.60 -4.40
C VAL A 69 2.19 7.63 -3.37
N LYS A 70 2.51 7.90 -2.10
CA LYS A 70 1.53 7.98 -1.03
C LYS A 70 0.50 9.09 -1.27
N GLU A 71 0.95 10.28 -1.67
CA GLU A 71 0.06 11.41 -2.01
C GLU A 71 -0.92 11.06 -3.13
N LEU A 72 -0.43 10.39 -4.18
CA LEU A 72 -1.28 9.92 -5.29
C LEU A 72 -2.25 8.83 -4.85
N GLU A 73 -1.82 7.90 -3.98
CA GLU A 73 -2.70 6.87 -3.41
C GLU A 73 -3.84 7.49 -2.59
N ASP A 74 -3.53 8.49 -1.77
CA ASP A 74 -4.52 9.24 -0.97
C ASP A 74 -5.50 10.00 -1.90
N GLU A 75 -5.01 10.61 -2.98
CA GLU A 75 -5.86 11.29 -3.98
C GLU A 75 -6.78 10.31 -4.71
N ILE A 76 -6.26 9.16 -5.15
CA ILE A 76 -7.05 8.09 -5.77
C ILE A 76 -8.15 7.61 -4.81
N GLN A 77 -7.84 7.44 -3.53
CA GLN A 77 -8.82 7.03 -2.53
C GLN A 77 -9.92 8.08 -2.35
N ASN A 78 -9.55 9.37 -2.28
CA ASN A 78 -10.52 10.46 -2.19
C ASN A 78 -11.42 10.52 -3.44
N LEU A 79 -10.84 10.43 -4.64
CA LEU A 79 -11.61 10.41 -5.89
C LEU A 79 -12.56 9.21 -5.95
N ARG A 80 -12.12 8.03 -5.52
CA ARG A 80 -12.98 6.84 -5.43
C ARG A 80 -14.15 7.06 -4.46
N PHE A 81 -13.91 7.74 -3.34
CA PHE A 81 -14.97 8.10 -2.40
C PHE A 81 -16.01 9.04 -3.04
N TYR A 82 -15.57 10.11 -3.70
CA TYR A 82 -16.47 11.03 -4.40
C TYR A 82 -17.25 10.34 -5.52
N LEU A 83 -16.58 9.50 -6.31
CA LEU A 83 -17.24 8.72 -7.36
C LEU A 83 -18.30 7.79 -6.77
N LYS A 84 -17.99 7.09 -5.68
CA LYS A 84 -18.96 6.21 -5.00
C LYS A 84 -20.18 6.98 -4.50
N LYS A 85 -19.97 8.18 -3.96
CA LYS A 85 -21.05 9.06 -3.50
C LYS A 85 -21.94 9.50 -4.66
N THR A 86 -21.36 10.02 -5.73
CA THR A 86 -22.10 10.49 -6.91
C THR A 86 -22.86 9.36 -7.61
N VAL A 87 -22.27 8.16 -7.70
CA VAL A 87 -22.97 6.96 -8.21
C VAL A 87 -24.20 6.66 -7.36
N LYS A 88 -24.08 6.69 -6.03
CA LYS A 88 -25.23 6.44 -5.15
C LYS A 88 -26.34 7.48 -5.32
N GLU A 89 -25.97 8.76 -5.43
CA GLU A 89 -26.94 9.84 -5.68
C GLU A 89 -27.68 9.63 -7.01
N LEU A 90 -26.95 9.22 -8.06
CA LEU A 90 -27.56 8.86 -9.35
C LEU A 90 -28.46 7.63 -9.25
N GLU A 91 -28.07 6.60 -8.50
CA GLU A 91 -28.89 5.41 -8.25
C GLU A 91 -30.21 5.77 -7.54
N ASP A 92 -30.15 6.67 -6.56
CA ASP A 92 -31.33 7.17 -5.85
C ASP A 92 -32.27 7.94 -6.79
N GLU A 93 -31.73 8.80 -7.67
CA GLU A 93 -32.53 9.51 -8.68
C GLU A 93 -33.15 8.54 -9.70
N VAL A 94 -32.41 7.52 -10.15
CA VAL A 94 -32.94 6.45 -11.00
C VAL A 94 -34.09 5.72 -10.30
N CYS A 95 -33.97 5.46 -8.99
CA CYS A 95 -35.03 4.83 -8.21
C CYS A 95 -36.31 5.70 -8.18
N LYS A 96 -36.17 7.02 -7.95
CA LYS A 96 -37.29 7.96 -8.00
C LYS A 96 -37.97 8.00 -9.36
N LEU A 97 -37.19 8.05 -10.44
CA LEU A 97 -37.73 8.04 -11.80
C LEU A 97 -38.47 6.75 -12.11
N LYS A 98 -37.90 5.60 -11.73
CA LYS A 98 -38.58 4.29 -11.86
C LYS A 98 -39.91 4.28 -11.10
N PHE A 99 -39.93 4.80 -9.88
CA PHE A 99 -41.15 4.90 -9.08
C PHE A 99 -42.19 5.80 -9.75
N TYR A 100 -41.80 6.99 -10.21
CA TYR A 100 -42.70 7.90 -10.92
C TYR A 100 -43.29 7.26 -12.19
N LEU A 101 -42.46 6.60 -13.00
CA LEU A 101 -42.90 5.88 -14.20
C LEU A 101 -43.86 4.74 -13.86
N TRP A 102 -43.59 4.00 -12.79
CA TRP A 102 -44.46 2.93 -12.31
C TRP A 102 -45.82 3.47 -11.83
N CYS A 103 -45.83 4.52 -11.01
CA CYS A 103 -47.07 5.18 -10.58
C CYS A 103 -47.88 5.73 -11.77
N ARG A 104 -47.19 6.35 -12.74
CA ARG A 104 -47.83 6.88 -13.95
C ARG A 104 -48.43 5.76 -14.80
N TRP A 105 -47.73 4.63 -14.92
CA TRP A 105 -48.22 3.46 -15.64
C TRP A 105 -49.45 2.85 -14.94
N ILE A 106 -49.45 2.74 -13.61
CA ILE A 106 -50.63 2.30 -12.83
C ILE A 106 -51.82 3.23 -13.03
N PHE A 107 -51.59 4.54 -12.97
CA PHE A 107 -52.66 5.51 -13.21
C PHE A 107 -53.22 5.33 -14.62
N PHE A 108 -52.37 5.19 -15.63
CA PHE A 108 -52.80 4.93 -17.01
C PHE A 108 -53.57 3.61 -17.17
N SER A 109 -53.12 2.52 -16.54
CA SER A 109 -53.83 1.23 -16.59
C SER A 109 -55.20 1.31 -15.93
N CYS A 110 -55.31 1.94 -14.76
CA CYS A 110 -56.60 2.11 -14.08
C CYS A 110 -57.58 2.99 -14.89
N PHE A 111 -57.09 4.00 -15.63
CA PHE A 111 -57.94 4.83 -16.49
C PHE A 111 -58.39 4.09 -17.76
N LEU A 112 -57.53 3.26 -18.35
CA LEU A 112 -57.92 2.40 -19.48
C LEU A 112 -58.93 1.32 -19.05
N ASP A 113 -58.80 0.76 -17.85
CA ASP A 113 -59.77 -0.21 -17.31
C ASP A 113 -61.14 0.45 -17.08
N VAL A 114 -61.20 1.71 -16.65
CA VAL A 114 -62.45 2.46 -16.49
C VAL A 114 -63.09 2.78 -17.86
N GLU A 115 -62.33 3.19 -18.86
CA GLU A 115 -62.84 3.38 -20.23
C GLU A 115 -63.34 2.08 -20.87
N LEU A 116 -62.64 0.96 -20.65
CA LEU A 116 -63.05 -0.35 -21.16
C LEU A 116 -64.34 -0.84 -20.46
N VAL A 117 -64.46 -0.62 -19.16
CA VAL A 117 -65.69 -0.93 -18.38
C VAL A 117 -66.87 -0.03 -18.78
N ILE A 118 -66.63 1.27 -19.05
CA ILE A 118 -67.66 2.18 -19.57
C ILE A 118 -68.09 1.76 -20.98
N ARG A 119 -67.15 1.38 -21.86
CA ARG A 119 -67.46 0.85 -23.20
C ARG A 119 -68.27 -0.45 -23.14
N VAL A 120 -67.88 -1.42 -22.32
CA VAL A 120 -68.59 -2.70 -22.20
C VAL A 120 -69.99 -2.51 -21.61
N LYS A 121 -70.19 -1.59 -20.66
CA LYS A 121 -71.53 -1.22 -20.17
C LYS A 121 -72.40 -0.53 -21.23
N PHE A 122 -71.81 0.17 -22.19
CA PHE A 122 -72.55 0.78 -23.30
C PHE A 122 -73.03 -0.26 -24.34
N TYR A 123 -72.28 -1.35 -24.55
CA TYR A 123 -72.68 -2.44 -25.46
C TYR A 123 -73.66 -3.45 -24.84
N LEU A 124 -73.78 -3.49 -23.50
CA LEU A 124 -74.77 -4.32 -22.78
C LEU A 124 -76.06 -3.55 -22.46
N TRP A 125 -76.17 -2.29 -22.88
CA TRP A 125 -77.37 -1.45 -22.79
C TRP A 125 -77.73 -0.85 -24.16
N CYS A 126 -77.69 -1.70 -25.18
CA CYS A 126 -78.45 -1.62 -26.43
C CYS A 126 -78.99 -3.01 -26.73
#